data_AF-A0A6B2G0J0-F1
#
_entry.id   AF-A0A6B2G0J0-F1
#
_cell.length_a   1.000
_cell.length_b   1.000
_cell.length_c   1.000
_cell.angle_alpha   90.00
_cell.angle_beta   90.00
_cell.angle_gamma   90.00
#
_symmetry.space_group_name_H-M   'P 1'
#
loop_
_entity.id
_entity.type
_entity.pdbx_description
1 polymer ?
#
loop_
_entity_poly.entity_id
_entity_poly.type
_entity_poly.pdbx_seq_one_letter_code
_entity_poly.pdbx_strand_id
1 'polypeptide(L)' 'MNAWKISGSIVLLLYTVTSVFIYIRKVDGAGVVQTPEMRNITLIIWGVFGLIILISYLIWLAILKHSKK' A
#
# COMPACT_ATOMS: atom_id res chain seq x y z
N MET A 1 -0.94 -0.15 -21.27
CA MET A 1 -2.01 -0.87 -20.53
C MET A 1 -1.46 -2.09 -19.78
N ASN A 2 -0.73 -3.00 -20.44
CA ASN A 2 -0.17 -4.19 -19.79
C ASN A 2 0.85 -3.84 -18.68
N ALA A 3 1.79 -2.92 -18.97
CA ALA A 3 2.76 -2.47 -17.97
C ALA A 3 2.11 -1.87 -16.71
N TRP A 4 1.13 -0.97 -16.87
CA TRP A 4 0.37 -0.38 -15.75
C TRP A 4 -0.35 -1.44 -14.89
N LYS A 5 -0.93 -2.47 -15.53
CA LYS A 5 -1.56 -3.59 -14.82
C LYS A 5 -0.53 -4.41 -14.05
N ILE A 6 0.57 -4.79 -14.68
CA ILE A 6 1.63 -5.60 -14.06
C ILE A 6 2.25 -4.87 -12.87
N SER A 7 2.64 -3.60 -13.06
CA SER A 7 3.23 -2.79 -11.98
C SER A 7 2.22 -2.58 -10.84
N GLY A 8 0.96 -2.31 -11.17
CA GLY A 8 -0.11 -2.16 -10.19
C GLY A 8 -0.33 -3.43 -9.37
N SER A 9 -0.32 -4.60 -10.01
CA SER A 9 -0.43 -5.90 -9.32
C SER A 9 0.76 -6.16 -8.40
N ILE A 10 1.99 -5.86 -8.82
CA ILE A 10 3.18 -6.01 -7.98
C ILE A 10 3.10 -5.09 -6.75
N VAL A 11 2.76 -3.82 -6.96
CA VAL A 11 2.63 -2.83 -5.87
C VAL A 11 1.53 -3.26 -4.90
N LEU A 12 0.38 -3.70 -5.40
CA LEU A 12 -0.72 -4.18 -4.57
C LEU A 12 -0.30 -5.40 -3.74
N LEU A 13 0.40 -6.36 -4.35
CA LEU A 13 0.91 -7.55 -3.65
C LEU A 13 1.87 -7.16 -2.53
N LEU A 14 2.87 -6.32 -2.82
CA LEU A 14 3.84 -5.86 -1.82
C LEU A 14 3.15 -5.10 -0.68
N TYR A 15 2.18 -4.24 -1.01
CA TYR A 15 1.41 -3.49 -0.03
C TYR A 15 0.60 -4.41 0.88
N THR A 16 -0.09 -5.41 0.33
CA THR A 16 -0.87 -6.39 1.10
C THR A 16 0.03 -7.25 1.98
N VAL A 17 1.13 -7.78 1.45
CA VAL A 17 2.09 -8.61 2.23
C VAL A 17 2.66 -7.81 3.39
N THR A 18 3.07 -6.56 3.15
CA THR A 18 3.58 -5.66 4.19
C THR A 18 2.52 -5.35 5.23
N SER A 19 1.27 -5.13 4.83
CA SER A 19 0.15 -4.88 5.75
C SER A 19 -0.09 -6.08 6.68
N VAL A 20 -0.11 -7.29 6.12
CA VAL A 20 -0.25 -8.53 6.89
C VAL A 20 0.92 -8.69 7.85
N PHE A 21 2.15 -8.45 7.38
CA PHE A 21 3.35 -8.51 8.22
C PHE A 21 3.28 -7.53 9.41
N ILE A 22 2.88 -6.28 9.17
CA ILE A 22 2.67 -5.27 10.23
C ILE A 22 1.58 -5.73 11.21
N TYR A 23 0.54 -6.40 10.73
CA TYR A 23 -0.54 -6.87 11.59
C TYR A 23 -0.13 -8.05 12.49
N ILE A 24 0.72 -8.96 12.02
CA ILE A 24 1.08 -10.17 12.79
C ILE A 24 2.36 -10.01 13.62
N ARG A 25 3.20 -9.01 13.34
CA ARG A 25 4.47 -8.82 14.07
C ARG A 25 4.22 -8.49 15.55
N LYS A 26 5.08 -9.02 16.43
CA LYS A 26 5.04 -8.76 17.89
C LYS A 26 5.85 -7.55 18.31
N VAL A 27 6.96 -7.29 17.62
CA VAL A 27 7.87 -6.19 17.88
C VAL A 27 8.05 -5.36 16.61
N ASP A 28 8.32 -4.07 16.77
CA ASP A 28 8.69 -3.21 15.66
C ASP A 28 10.20 -3.14 15.42
N GLY A 29 10.61 -2.28 14.48
CA GLY A 29 12.02 -2.12 14.10
C GLY A 29 12.90 -1.51 15.20
N ALA A 30 12.31 -0.92 16.23
CA ALA A 30 13.02 -0.42 17.41
C ALA A 30 13.01 -1.44 18.58
N GLY A 31 12.42 -2.62 18.38
CA GLY A 31 12.27 -3.64 19.42
C GLY A 31 11.11 -3.37 20.39
N VAL A 32 10.24 -2.40 20.10
CA VAL A 32 9.09 -2.07 20.97
C VAL A 32 7.96 -3.07 20.71
N VAL A 33 7.39 -3.61 21.78
CA VAL A 33 6.24 -4.52 21.69
C VAL A 33 5.04 -3.77 21.15
N GLN A 34 4.46 -4.30 20.09
CA GLN A 34 3.31 -3.72 19.41
C GLN A 34 2.01 -4.12 20.12
N THR A 35 1.49 -3.19 20.94
CA THR A 35 0.14 -3.29 21.52
C THR A 35 -0.92 -3.23 20.41
N PRO A 36 -2.15 -3.71 20.66
CA PRO A 36 -3.24 -3.63 19.68
C PRO A 36 -3.49 -2.20 19.16
N GLU A 37 -3.40 -1.21 20.04
CA GLU A 37 -3.57 0.22 19.72
C GLU A 37 -2.44 0.73 18.80
N MET A 38 -1.18 0.48 19.17
CA MET A 38 0.00 0.85 18.39
C MET A 38 -0.01 0.21 16.99
N ARG A 39 -0.47 -1.04 16.92
CA ARG A 39 -0.60 -1.77 15.66
C ARG A 39 -1.63 -1.11 14.75
N ASN A 40 -2.79 -0.75 15.28
CA ASN A 40 -3.83 -0.06 14.51
C ASN A 40 -3.34 1.31 14.01
N ILE A 41 -2.64 2.07 14.85
CA ILE A 41 -2.03 3.35 14.46
C ILE A 41 -1.02 3.13 13.33
N THR A 42 -0.14 2.13 13.46
CA THR A 42 0.84 1.78 12.42
C THR A 42 0.16 1.43 11.10
N LEU A 43 -0.92 0.66 11.14
CA LEU A 43 -1.69 0.28 9.95
C LEU A 43 -2.45 1.47 9.35
N ILE A 44 -2.93 2.42 10.15
CA ILE A 44 -3.54 3.66 9.67
C ILE A 44 -2.51 4.50 8.93
N ILE A 45 -1.33 4.70 9.52
CA ILE A 45 -0.23 5.44 8.88
C ILE A 45 0.16 4.77 7.56
N TRP A 46 0.33 3.45 7.57
CA TRP A 46 0.57 2.66 6.36
C TRP A 46 -0.55 2.81 5.32
N GLY A 47 -1.80 2.83 5.79
CA GLY A 47 -3.01 3.11 5.03
C GLY A 47 -2.97 4.42 4.25
N VAL A 48 -2.52 5.50 4.90
CA VAL A 48 -2.38 6.81 4.27
C VAL A 48 -1.38 6.77 3.12
N PHE A 49 -0.23 6.12 3.29
CA PHE A 49 0.72 5.92 2.19
C PHE A 49 0.13 5.08 1.05
N GLY A 50 -0.63 4.04 1.39
CA GLY A 50 -1.37 3.23 0.41
C GLY A 50 -2.35 4.06 -0.41
N LEU A 51 -3.07 4.99 0.21
CA LEU A 51 -4.01 5.89 -0.48
C LEU A 51 -3.31 6.81 -1.47
N ILE A 52 -2.16 7.37 -1.10
CA ILE A 52 -1.37 8.23 -2.01
C ILE A 52 -0.99 7.44 -3.27
N ILE A 53 -0.46 6.22 -3.09
CA ILE A 53 -0.08 5.33 -4.19
C ILE A 53 -1.29 4.99 -5.06
N LEU A 54 -2.43 4.66 -4.45
CA LEU A 54 -3.67 4.35 -5.16
C LEU A 54 -4.13 5.52 -6.03
N ILE A 55 -4.16 6.73 -5.47
CA ILE A 55 -4.54 7.95 -6.20
C ILE A 55 -3.60 8.18 -7.38
N SER A 56 -2.29 8.03 -7.21
CA SER A 56 -1.32 8.15 -8.32
C SER A 56 -1.60 7.15 -9.44
N TYR A 57 -1.92 5.89 -9.11
CA TYR A 57 -2.28 4.87 -10.10
C TYR A 57 -3.60 5.19 -10.83
N LEU A 58 -4.60 5.74 -10.13
CA LEU A 58 -5.86 6.17 -10.72
C LEU A 58 -5.67 7.36 -11.68
N ILE A 59 -4.85 8.34 -11.31
CA ILE A 59 -4.50 9.47 -12.20
C ILE A 59 -3.81 8.94 -13.46
N TRP A 60 -2.82 8.05 -13.32
CA TRP A 60 -2.14 7.47 -14.47
C TRP A 60 -3.11 6.68 -15.37
N LEU A 61 -4.04 5.94 -14.77
CA LEU A 61 -5.09 5.24 -15.52
C LEU A 61 -5.97 6.21 -16.32
N ALA A 62 -6.36 7.34 -15.71
CA ALA A 62 -7.17 8.36 -16.38
C ALA A 62 -6.43 8.96 -17.58
N ILE A 63 -5.14 9.30 -17.42
CA ILE A 63 -4.28 9.82 -18.50
C ILE A 63 -4.15 8.78 -19.63
N LEU A 64 -3.87 7.52 -19.30
CA LEU A 64 -3.74 6.44 -20.30
C LEU A 64 -5.03 6.19 -21.08
N LYS A 65 -6.19 6.33 -20.44
CA LYS A 65 -7.50 6.21 -21.10
C LYS A 65 -7.79 7.42 -21.99
N HIS A 66 -7.39 8.62 -21.58
CA HIS A 66 -7.58 9.83 -22.38
C HIS A 66 -6.69 9.83 -23.62
N SER A 67 -5.43 9.43 -23.50
CA SER A 67 -4.48 9.34 -24.63
C SER A 67 -4.82 8.25 -25.67
N LYS A 68 -5.73 7.33 -25.33
CA LYS A 68 -6.20 6.24 -26.22
C LYS A 68 -7.45 6.61 -27.01
N LYS A 69 -8.11 7.72 -26.66
CA LYS A 69 -9.20 8.32 -27.42
C LYS A 69 -8.63 9.28 -28.46
#